data_AF-A0A2P2BQZ8-F1
#
_entry.id   AF-A0A2P2BQZ8-F1
#
_cell.length_a   1.000
_cell.length_b   1.000
_cell.length_c   1.000
_cell.angle_alpha   90.00
_cell.angle_beta   90.00
_cell.angle_gamma   90.00
#
_symmetry.space_group_name_H-M   'P 1'
#
loop_
_entity.id
_entity.type
_entity.pdbx_description
1 polymer ?
#
loop_
_entity_poly.entity_id
_entity_poly.type
_entity_poly.pdbx_seq_one_letter_code
_entity_poly.pdbx_strand_id
1 'polypeptide(L)'
;MLYTPVSINELPTRLVSLIFCGLFIMTVQMIANKNKLQKQSKVTIKTVIESINEEIVLMINNDSIESVNNLNSKTYDTLKEHISDVYKRLDKNIELPVSLIQSLFICQFLESVNLILEEVKNNTINEEFTYILNKIKALLCNIDEFIDRNITVDDVILKIDEFLIASEKSNSKYYKIYELQGCVSLLKEDLILSKEKNSKEVCKKYFVSNAVDRLNDLKNNLNKDSLKFTFAFRGALITSIGVFVVAFFNIPHGKWLVFSLSSIVQPYLESGQTKGRERILGTIIGLIIFEILFSIVTDNSMRAFIILIVGYISNYQTEYKYQMICTTISALGAASIGNNINELSISRIFFVLLGTIIALYANKVILPYKMSDVTKNEVKNSLSLNEQILAKLYNTGLVNGTINNDLKDVITQNIRLNKKIYFNNNILLSDDLNEFVHKQHIFINKLRFLVNNFKKYTNKNSSHNLVLFYDIDMLLNKDISTKDIIDFLNNIDDRLSKLILINVLELKETIIESKDISKVIYKTL
;
A
#
# COMPACT_ATOMS: atom_id res chain seq x y z
N MET A 1 -15.79 0.13 31.17
CA MET A 1 -16.64 0.21 32.38
C MET A 1 -17.96 -0.45 32.09
N LEU A 2 -18.29 -1.51 32.83
CA LEU A 2 -19.52 -2.27 32.67
C LEU A 2 -20.70 -1.49 33.26
N TYR A 3 -21.91 -1.62 32.67
CA TYR A 3 -23.12 -0.97 33.17
C TYR A 3 -23.64 -1.60 34.47
N THR A 4 -23.32 -2.88 34.69
CA THR A 4 -23.68 -3.63 35.90
C THR A 4 -22.41 -4.28 36.47
N PRO A 5 -22.06 -4.01 37.75
CA PRO A 5 -21.02 -4.78 38.42
C PRO A 5 -21.49 -6.24 38.55
N VAL A 6 -20.56 -7.18 38.44
CA VAL A 6 -20.85 -8.62 38.48
C VAL A 6 -20.30 -9.20 39.77
N SER A 7 -21.06 -10.11 40.38
CA SER A 7 -20.61 -10.80 41.59
C SER A 7 -19.38 -11.69 41.29
N ILE A 8 -18.55 -11.94 42.30
CA ILE A 8 -17.37 -12.81 42.15
C ILE A 8 -17.76 -14.21 41.63
N ASN A 9 -18.95 -14.70 41.98
CA ASN A 9 -19.45 -16.02 41.61
C ASN A 9 -19.86 -16.13 40.13
N GLU A 10 -20.26 -15.02 39.50
CA GLU A 10 -20.67 -14.97 38.08
C GLU A 10 -19.50 -14.59 37.15
N LEU A 11 -18.36 -14.20 37.73
CA LEU A 11 -17.16 -13.85 36.98
C LEU A 11 -16.63 -15.02 36.12
N PRO A 12 -16.54 -16.28 36.61
CA PRO A 12 -16.04 -17.40 35.81
C PRO A 12 -16.90 -17.68 34.58
N THR A 13 -18.22 -17.74 34.74
CA THR A 13 -19.16 -17.97 33.62
C THR A 13 -19.03 -16.87 32.57
N ARG A 14 -18.89 -15.61 32.99
CA ARG A 14 -18.69 -14.49 32.06
C ARG A 14 -17.37 -14.59 31.29
N LEU A 15 -16.28 -14.95 31.97
CA LEU A 15 -14.98 -15.15 31.34
C LEU A 15 -15.04 -16.28 30.30
N VAL A 16 -15.68 -17.40 30.65
CA VAL A 16 -15.90 -18.53 29.73
C VAL A 16 -16.73 -18.09 28.52
N SER A 17 -17.82 -17.33 28.73
CA SER A 17 -18.64 -16.79 27.62
C SER A 17 -17.84 -15.85 26.71
N LEU A 18 -16.98 -14.99 27.26
CA LEU A 18 -16.13 -14.09 26.48
C LEU A 18 -15.09 -14.88 25.66
N ILE A 19 -14.45 -15.89 26.25
CA ILE A 19 -13.51 -16.77 25.56
C ILE A 19 -14.23 -17.52 24.44
N PHE A 20 -15.38 -18.13 24.72
CA PHE A 20 -16.17 -18.85 23.72
C PHE A 20 -16.58 -17.93 22.57
N CYS A 21 -17.08 -16.73 22.86
CA CYS A 21 -17.46 -15.74 21.86
C CYS A 21 -16.26 -15.35 20.99
N GLY A 22 -15.09 -15.08 21.61
CA GLY A 22 -13.86 -14.78 20.89
C GLY A 22 -13.43 -15.92 19.96
N LEU A 23 -13.39 -17.16 20.47
CA LEU A 23 -13.02 -18.35 19.68
C LEU A 23 -14.02 -18.62 18.55
N PHE A 24 -15.32 -18.46 18.80
CA PHE A 24 -16.35 -18.63 17.78
C PHE A 24 -16.18 -17.62 16.64
N ILE A 25 -16.02 -16.33 16.97
CA ILE A 25 -15.76 -15.27 15.99
C ILE A 25 -14.50 -15.58 15.20
N MET A 26 -13.40 -15.98 15.86
CA MET A 26 -12.14 -16.34 15.19
C MET A 26 -12.31 -17.53 14.24
N THR A 27 -13.04 -18.56 14.66
CA THR A 27 -13.28 -19.77 13.85
C THR A 27 -14.08 -19.44 12.60
N VAL A 28 -15.19 -18.70 12.75
CA VAL A 28 -16.00 -18.24 11.62
C VAL A 28 -15.16 -17.36 10.69
N GLN A 29 -14.36 -16.43 11.24
CA GLN A 29 -13.51 -15.53 10.46
C GLN A 29 -12.43 -16.30 9.68
N MET A 30 -11.84 -17.35 10.26
CA MET A 30 -10.85 -18.21 9.60
C MET A 30 -11.46 -19.01 8.45
N ILE A 31 -12.69 -19.52 8.62
CA ILE A 31 -13.41 -20.26 7.57
C ILE A 31 -13.83 -19.30 6.45
N ALA A 32 -14.49 -18.20 6.79
CA ALA A 32 -15.05 -17.25 5.83
C ALA A 32 -13.95 -16.53 5.01
N ASN A 33 -12.85 -16.13 5.65
CA ASN A 33 -11.75 -15.42 4.98
C ASN A 33 -10.61 -16.34 4.51
N LYS A 34 -10.84 -17.66 4.49
CA LYS A 34 -9.84 -18.61 3.99
C LYS A 34 -9.43 -18.23 2.57
N ASN A 35 -8.12 -18.08 2.36
CA ASN A 35 -7.51 -17.74 1.08
C ASN A 35 -8.02 -16.43 0.45
N LYS A 36 -8.56 -15.49 1.24
CA LYS A 36 -9.12 -14.21 0.74
C LYS A 36 -8.16 -13.49 -0.21
N LEU A 37 -6.89 -13.37 0.16
CA LEU A 37 -5.91 -12.66 -0.68
C LEU A 37 -5.63 -13.40 -1.99
N GLN A 38 -5.59 -14.73 -1.99
CA GLN A 38 -5.39 -15.49 -3.22
C GLN A 38 -6.59 -15.32 -4.17
N LYS A 39 -7.81 -15.33 -3.63
CA LYS A 39 -9.02 -15.04 -4.41
C LYS A 39 -8.99 -13.62 -4.98
N GLN A 40 -8.61 -12.64 -4.16
CA GLN A 40 -8.46 -11.25 -4.58
C GLN A 40 -7.38 -11.10 -5.66
N SER A 41 -6.22 -11.76 -5.51
CA SER A 41 -5.12 -11.73 -6.48
C SER A 41 -5.58 -12.24 -7.85
N LYS A 42 -6.33 -13.34 -7.86
CA LYS A 42 -6.92 -13.89 -9.09
C LYS A 42 -7.81 -12.86 -9.79
N VAL A 43 -8.76 -12.26 -9.07
CA VAL A 43 -9.68 -11.26 -9.64
C VAL A 43 -8.90 -10.06 -10.16
N THR A 44 -7.98 -9.51 -9.36
CA THR A 44 -7.13 -8.38 -9.74
C THR A 44 -6.34 -8.66 -11.03
N ILE A 45 -5.64 -9.79 -11.12
CA ILE A 45 -4.83 -10.13 -12.28
C ILE A 45 -5.70 -10.23 -13.54
N LYS A 46 -6.87 -10.88 -13.47
CA LYS A 46 -7.78 -11.00 -14.61
C LYS A 46 -8.26 -9.63 -15.10
N THR A 47 -8.73 -8.77 -14.21
CA THR A 47 -9.20 -7.42 -14.55
C THR A 47 -8.10 -6.57 -15.17
N VAL A 48 -6.86 -6.71 -14.71
CA VAL A 48 -5.70 -6.02 -15.28
C VAL A 48 -5.33 -6.58 -16.65
N ILE A 49 -5.34 -7.90 -16.84
CA ILE A 49 -5.11 -8.52 -18.15
C ILE A 49 -6.14 -8.02 -19.17
N GLU A 50 -7.41 -7.95 -18.80
CA GLU A 50 -8.48 -7.41 -19.64
C GLU A 50 -8.20 -5.94 -20.02
N SER A 51 -7.85 -5.11 -19.04
CA SER A 51 -7.60 -3.68 -19.24
C SER A 51 -6.37 -3.44 -20.14
N ILE A 52 -5.27 -4.17 -19.92
CA ILE A 52 -4.06 -4.08 -20.77
C ILE A 52 -4.34 -4.60 -22.18
N ASN A 53 -5.11 -5.68 -22.34
CA ASN A 53 -5.48 -6.19 -23.66
C ASN A 53 -6.30 -5.17 -24.46
N GLU A 54 -7.23 -4.49 -23.80
CA GLU A 54 -8.04 -3.42 -24.39
C GLU A 54 -7.18 -2.21 -24.74
N GLU A 55 -6.28 -1.78 -23.85
CA GLU A 55 -5.32 -0.70 -24.09
C GLU A 55 -4.46 -0.98 -25.33
N ILE A 56 -3.91 -2.19 -25.45
CA ILE A 56 -3.12 -2.60 -26.62
C ILE A 56 -3.95 -2.54 -27.91
N VAL A 57 -5.22 -2.95 -27.89
CA VAL A 57 -6.09 -2.90 -29.07
C VAL A 57 -6.30 -1.46 -29.52
N LEU A 58 -6.64 -0.57 -28.59
CA LEU A 58 -6.87 0.84 -28.86
C LEU A 58 -5.61 1.52 -29.42
N MET A 59 -4.44 1.17 -28.84
CA MET A 59 -3.15 1.67 -29.31
C MET A 59 -2.83 1.19 -30.73
N ILE A 60 -3.06 -0.09 -31.06
CA ILE A 60 -2.81 -0.62 -32.41
C ILE A 60 -3.72 0.03 -33.46
N ASN A 61 -4.97 0.34 -33.08
CA ASN A 61 -5.95 0.95 -33.97
C ASN A 61 -5.80 2.48 -34.09
N ASN A 62 -4.92 3.11 -33.32
CA ASN A 62 -4.84 4.57 -33.15
C ASN A 62 -6.19 5.20 -32.72
N ASP A 63 -6.90 4.53 -31.81
CA ASP A 63 -8.15 5.00 -31.20
C ASP A 63 -7.89 6.10 -30.14
N SER A 64 -8.92 6.54 -29.40
CA SER A 64 -8.84 7.74 -28.56
C SER A 64 -7.78 7.64 -27.44
N ILE A 65 -6.83 8.58 -27.44
CA ILE A 65 -5.76 8.69 -26.41
C ILE A 65 -6.34 8.80 -24.99
N GLU A 66 -7.51 9.42 -24.83
CA GLU A 66 -8.21 9.52 -23.54
C GLU A 66 -8.62 8.14 -22.99
N SER A 67 -9.12 7.25 -23.84
CA SER A 67 -9.49 5.89 -23.41
C SER A 67 -8.26 5.08 -22.99
N VAL A 68 -7.15 5.21 -23.71
CA VAL A 68 -5.85 4.62 -23.37
C VAL A 68 -5.39 5.12 -22.00
N ASN A 69 -5.42 6.44 -21.76
CA ASN A 69 -5.05 7.01 -20.46
C ASN A 69 -5.93 6.51 -19.30
N ASN A 70 -7.24 6.40 -19.53
CA ASN A 70 -8.17 5.91 -18.51
C ASN A 70 -7.93 4.43 -18.16
N LEU A 71 -7.64 3.58 -19.15
CA LEU A 71 -7.30 2.17 -18.91
C LEU A 71 -5.94 2.03 -18.20
N ASN A 72 -4.95 2.82 -18.62
CA ASN A 72 -3.61 2.81 -18.05
C ASN A 72 -3.62 3.20 -16.55
N SER A 73 -4.30 4.30 -16.22
CA SER A 73 -4.49 4.78 -14.84
C SER A 73 -5.27 3.79 -13.97
N LYS A 74 -6.39 3.25 -14.48
CA LYS A 74 -7.16 2.21 -13.79
C LYS A 74 -6.32 0.97 -13.48
N THR A 75 -5.50 0.54 -14.44
CA THR A 75 -4.58 -0.59 -14.28
C THR A 75 -3.56 -0.31 -13.18
N TYR A 76 -2.94 0.87 -13.22
CA TYR A 76 -1.98 1.31 -12.21
C TYR A 76 -2.58 1.32 -10.80
N ASP A 77 -3.75 1.94 -10.61
CA ASP A 77 -4.40 2.02 -9.29
C ASP A 77 -4.75 0.62 -8.75
N THR A 78 -5.29 -0.24 -9.61
CA THR A 78 -5.67 -1.62 -9.25
C THR A 78 -4.45 -2.45 -8.82
N LEU A 79 -3.34 -2.36 -9.55
CA LEU A 79 -2.10 -3.09 -9.22
C LEU A 79 -1.44 -2.55 -7.96
N LYS A 80 -1.34 -1.24 -7.84
CA LYS A 80 -0.68 -0.56 -6.72
C LYS A 80 -1.27 -0.96 -5.37
N GLU A 81 -2.59 -0.94 -5.24
CA GLU A 81 -3.27 -1.35 -4.01
C GLU A 81 -2.99 -2.82 -3.67
N HIS A 82 -3.11 -3.69 -4.68
CA HIS A 82 -2.96 -5.13 -4.49
C HIS A 82 -1.53 -5.53 -4.13
N ILE A 83 -0.55 -5.01 -4.85
CA ILE A 83 0.87 -5.23 -4.58
C ILE A 83 1.21 -4.77 -3.15
N SER A 84 0.72 -3.59 -2.74
CA SER A 84 0.89 -3.07 -1.37
C SER A 84 0.37 -4.02 -0.30
N ASP A 85 -0.80 -4.63 -0.51
CA ASP A 85 -1.39 -5.61 0.40
C ASP A 85 -0.57 -6.90 0.54
N VAL A 86 0.03 -7.39 -0.56
CA VAL A 86 0.90 -8.57 -0.53
C VAL A 86 2.17 -8.27 0.26
N TYR A 87 2.82 -7.13 -0.01
CA TYR A 87 4.02 -6.71 0.70
C TYR A 87 3.80 -6.50 2.20
N LYS A 88 2.65 -5.98 2.62
CA LYS A 88 2.32 -5.81 4.04
C LYS A 88 2.35 -7.12 4.83
N ARG A 89 2.15 -8.27 4.17
CA ARG A 89 2.25 -9.60 4.79
C ARG A 89 3.69 -10.10 4.82
N LEU A 90 4.45 -9.83 3.75
CA LEU A 90 5.88 -10.12 3.69
C LEU A 90 6.65 -9.40 4.80
N ASP A 91 6.36 -8.11 5.04
CA ASP A 91 6.97 -7.31 6.12
C ASP A 91 6.68 -7.88 7.52
N LYS A 92 5.59 -8.63 7.69
CA LYS A 92 5.22 -9.28 8.96
C LYS A 92 5.86 -10.67 9.15
N ASN A 93 6.75 -11.08 8.25
CA ASN A 93 7.37 -12.40 8.19
C ASN A 93 6.34 -13.54 8.12
N ILE A 94 5.19 -13.26 7.51
CA ILE A 94 4.16 -14.27 7.29
C ILE A 94 4.60 -15.10 6.08
N GLU A 95 4.71 -16.41 6.27
CA GLU A 95 5.01 -17.34 5.19
C GLU A 95 3.86 -17.34 4.18
N LEU A 96 4.18 -17.01 2.92
CA LEU A 96 3.20 -16.95 1.84
C LEU A 96 3.21 -18.25 1.03
N PRO A 97 2.04 -18.73 0.57
CA PRO A 97 1.97 -19.82 -0.41
C PRO A 97 2.72 -19.46 -1.69
N VAL A 98 3.40 -20.44 -2.30
CA VAL A 98 4.13 -20.26 -3.57
C VAL A 98 3.24 -19.65 -4.66
N SER A 99 1.98 -20.10 -4.75
CA SER A 99 1.02 -19.55 -5.71
C SER A 99 0.79 -18.05 -5.55
N LEU A 100 0.86 -17.51 -4.32
CA LEU A 100 0.68 -16.09 -4.07
C LEU A 100 1.93 -15.29 -4.42
N ILE A 101 3.12 -15.89 -4.24
CA ILE A 101 4.38 -15.30 -4.70
C ILE A 101 4.40 -15.22 -6.23
N GLN A 102 3.94 -16.27 -6.92
CA GLN A 102 3.77 -16.26 -8.38
C GLN A 102 2.78 -15.18 -8.84
N SER A 103 1.64 -15.02 -8.15
CA SER A 103 0.71 -13.91 -8.40
C SER A 103 1.39 -12.54 -8.26
N LEU A 104 2.24 -12.35 -7.25
CA LEU A 104 3.00 -11.11 -7.08
C LEU A 104 3.94 -10.84 -8.27
N PHE A 105 4.67 -11.85 -8.74
CA PHE A 105 5.55 -11.72 -9.90
C PHE A 105 4.77 -11.38 -11.18
N ILE A 106 3.59 -11.99 -11.36
CA ILE A 106 2.69 -11.65 -12.47
C ILE A 106 2.19 -10.20 -12.34
N CYS A 107 1.75 -9.76 -11.17
CA CYS A 107 1.34 -8.36 -10.96
C CYS A 107 2.47 -7.38 -11.29
N GLN A 108 3.70 -7.70 -10.88
CA GLN A 108 4.88 -6.88 -11.20
C GLN A 108 5.22 -6.87 -12.69
N PHE A 109 5.00 -7.98 -13.40
CA PHE A 109 5.13 -8.03 -14.86
C PHE A 109 4.08 -7.16 -15.55
N LEU A 110 2.82 -7.25 -15.12
CA LEU A 110 1.72 -6.44 -15.66
C LEU A 110 1.95 -4.95 -15.40
N GLU A 111 2.46 -4.59 -14.21
CA GLU A 111 2.85 -3.20 -13.88
C GLU A 111 3.92 -2.69 -14.85
N SER A 112 4.96 -3.50 -15.11
CA SER A 112 6.01 -3.13 -16.07
C SER A 112 5.47 -2.95 -17.49
N VAL A 113 4.56 -3.82 -17.95
CA VAL A 113 3.93 -3.68 -19.27
C VAL A 113 3.11 -2.38 -19.34
N ASN A 114 2.27 -2.12 -18.34
CA ASN A 114 1.44 -0.90 -18.28
C ASN A 114 2.27 0.39 -18.33
N LEU A 115 3.41 0.44 -17.63
CA LEU A 115 4.31 1.58 -17.66
C LEU A 115 4.97 1.77 -19.04
N ILE A 116 5.35 0.70 -19.73
CA ILE A 116 5.92 0.81 -21.08
C ILE A 116 4.84 1.28 -22.08
N LEU A 117 3.60 0.79 -21.94
CA LEU A 117 2.49 1.29 -22.77
C LEU A 117 2.22 2.77 -22.52
N GLU A 118 2.34 3.23 -21.27
CA GLU A 118 2.21 4.64 -20.93
C GLU A 118 3.26 5.51 -21.63
N GLU A 119 4.51 5.06 -21.68
CA GLU A 119 5.63 5.79 -22.29
C GLU A 119 5.54 5.82 -23.83
N VAL A 120 4.86 4.84 -24.46
CA VAL A 120 4.75 4.74 -25.92
C VAL A 120 3.41 5.24 -26.47
N LYS A 121 2.43 5.57 -25.63
CA LYS A 121 1.07 5.97 -26.04
C LYS A 121 1.00 7.16 -27.00
N ASN A 122 1.98 8.06 -26.96
CA ASN A 122 2.05 9.25 -27.81
C ASN A 122 2.87 9.05 -29.10
N ASN A 123 3.51 7.89 -29.27
CA ASN A 123 4.40 7.61 -30.40
C ASN A 123 3.64 6.82 -31.48
N THR A 124 3.98 7.06 -32.75
CA THR A 124 3.48 6.21 -33.84
C THR A 124 4.02 4.79 -33.68
N ILE A 125 3.11 3.86 -33.46
CA ILE A 125 3.43 2.44 -33.32
C ILE A 125 3.79 1.89 -34.69
N ASN A 126 5.03 1.43 -34.84
CA ASN A 126 5.48 0.78 -36.07
C ASN A 126 5.01 -0.70 -36.13
N GLU A 127 5.08 -1.31 -37.32
CA GLU A 127 4.64 -2.69 -37.54
C GLU A 127 5.36 -3.70 -36.63
N GLU A 128 6.64 -3.47 -36.35
CA GLU A 128 7.43 -4.31 -35.45
C GLU A 128 6.91 -4.25 -34.00
N PHE A 129 6.60 -3.06 -33.50
CA PHE A 129 6.05 -2.89 -32.16
C PHE A 129 4.64 -3.50 -32.07
N THR A 130 3.80 -3.32 -33.10
CA THR A 130 2.50 -4.01 -33.22
C THR A 130 2.65 -5.53 -33.18
N TYR A 131 3.66 -6.08 -33.86
CA TYR A 131 3.95 -7.52 -33.80
C TYR A 131 4.27 -7.97 -32.37
N ILE A 132 5.13 -7.23 -31.66
CA ILE A 132 5.50 -7.55 -30.28
C ILE A 132 4.30 -7.40 -29.33
N LEU A 133 3.48 -6.37 -29.47
CA LEU A 133 2.27 -6.18 -28.68
C LEU A 133 1.28 -7.34 -28.86
N ASN A 134 1.09 -7.82 -30.08
CA ASN A 134 0.25 -9.00 -30.34
C ASN A 134 0.81 -10.26 -29.68
N LYS A 135 2.14 -10.42 -29.61
CA LYS A 135 2.78 -11.51 -28.88
C LYS A 135 2.62 -11.37 -27.36
N ILE A 136 2.67 -10.14 -26.83
CA ILE A 136 2.34 -9.87 -25.41
C ILE A 136 0.90 -10.26 -25.12
N LYS A 137 -0.08 -9.88 -25.95
CA LYS A 137 -1.49 -10.29 -25.78
C LYS A 137 -1.64 -11.81 -25.71
N ALA A 138 -0.98 -12.54 -26.60
CA ALA A 138 -0.99 -14.00 -26.57
C ALA A 138 -0.40 -14.55 -25.25
N LEU A 139 0.68 -13.96 -24.75
CA LEU A 139 1.25 -14.34 -23.45
C LEU A 139 0.29 -14.03 -22.29
N LEU A 140 -0.42 -12.88 -22.33
CA LEU A 140 -1.42 -12.51 -21.33
C LEU A 140 -2.58 -13.53 -21.27
N CYS A 141 -3.02 -14.07 -22.41
CA CYS A 141 -3.99 -15.17 -22.44
C CYS A 141 -3.48 -16.43 -21.71
N ASN A 142 -2.22 -16.81 -21.93
CA ASN A 142 -1.63 -17.95 -21.23
C ASN A 142 -1.51 -17.70 -19.72
N ILE A 143 -1.19 -16.47 -19.32
CA ILE A 143 -1.17 -16.09 -17.89
C ILE A 143 -2.58 -16.17 -17.29
N ASP A 144 -3.62 -15.75 -18.01
CA ASP A 144 -5.01 -15.89 -17.55
C ASP A 144 -5.39 -17.36 -17.30
N GLU A 145 -5.05 -18.25 -18.23
CA GLU A 145 -5.26 -19.70 -18.08
C GLU A 145 -4.48 -20.29 -16.89
N PHE A 146 -3.25 -19.81 -16.65
CA PHE A 146 -2.45 -20.22 -15.50
C PHE A 146 -3.10 -19.80 -14.17
N ILE A 147 -3.66 -18.58 -14.11
CA ILE A 147 -4.38 -18.08 -12.93
C ILE A 147 -5.67 -18.86 -12.68
N ASP A 148 -6.30 -19.38 -13.74
CA ASP A 148 -7.41 -20.35 -13.64
C ASP A 148 -6.98 -21.76 -13.25
N ARG A 149 -5.68 -22.04 -13.22
CA ARG A 149 -5.06 -23.36 -12.99
C ARG A 149 -5.35 -24.37 -14.11
N ASN A 150 -5.60 -23.88 -15.32
CA ASN A 150 -5.78 -24.71 -16.50
C ASN A 150 -4.44 -25.20 -17.06
N ILE A 151 -3.37 -24.41 -16.86
CA ILE A 151 -2.01 -24.77 -17.22
C ILE A 151 -1.07 -24.64 -16.01
N THR A 152 0.11 -25.24 -16.11
CA THR A 152 1.13 -25.24 -15.06
C THR A 152 2.14 -24.10 -15.23
N VAL A 153 2.98 -23.88 -14.21
CA VAL A 153 4.09 -22.91 -14.29
C VAL A 153 5.06 -23.29 -15.42
N ASP A 154 5.28 -24.57 -15.65
CA ASP A 154 6.18 -25.06 -16.70
C ASP A 154 5.64 -24.74 -18.09
N ASP A 155 4.33 -24.86 -18.29
CA ASP A 155 3.68 -24.48 -19.53
C ASP A 155 3.83 -22.97 -19.80
N VAL A 156 3.64 -22.13 -18.77
CA VAL A 156 3.87 -20.67 -18.88
C VAL A 156 5.32 -20.36 -19.23
N ILE A 157 6.28 -21.03 -18.60
CA ILE A 157 7.72 -20.84 -18.90
C ILE A 157 8.02 -21.20 -20.35
N LEU A 158 7.44 -22.28 -20.88
CA LEU A 158 7.58 -22.66 -22.30
C LEU A 158 7.00 -21.58 -23.22
N LYS A 159 5.83 -21.01 -22.90
CA LYS A 159 5.23 -19.91 -23.67
C LYS A 159 6.05 -18.62 -23.62
N ILE A 160 6.70 -18.36 -22.49
CA ILE A 160 7.66 -17.26 -22.38
C ILE A 160 8.87 -17.52 -23.30
N ASP A 161 9.38 -18.75 -23.36
CA ASP A 161 10.49 -19.09 -24.25
C ASP A 161 10.13 -18.96 -25.73
N GLU A 162 8.94 -19.42 -26.13
CA GLU A 162 8.39 -19.19 -27.47
C GLU A 162 8.33 -17.69 -27.82
N PHE A 163 7.90 -16.85 -26.87
CA PHE A 163 7.88 -15.39 -27.03
C PHE A 163 9.30 -14.84 -27.24
N LEU A 164 10.24 -15.19 -26.36
CA LEU A 164 11.60 -14.64 -26.38
C LEU A 164 12.29 -14.98 -27.71
N ILE A 165 12.22 -16.24 -28.16
CA ILE A 165 12.79 -16.70 -29.44
C ILE A 165 12.14 -15.97 -30.63
N ALA A 166 10.81 -15.84 -30.65
CA ALA A 166 10.13 -15.16 -31.74
C ALA A 166 10.50 -13.67 -31.80
N SER A 167 10.70 -13.05 -30.64
CA SER A 167 11.00 -11.64 -30.51
C SER A 167 12.47 -11.28 -30.85
N GLU A 168 13.42 -12.22 -30.75
CA GLU A 168 14.83 -11.99 -31.14
C GLU A 168 15.02 -11.70 -32.63
N LYS A 169 14.07 -12.10 -33.48
CA LYS A 169 14.09 -11.81 -34.93
C LYS A 169 13.72 -10.36 -35.27
N SER A 170 13.25 -9.58 -34.29
CA SER A 170 12.99 -8.15 -34.43
C SER A 170 14.32 -7.39 -34.38
N ASN A 171 14.75 -6.83 -35.51
CA ASN A 171 16.02 -6.11 -35.64
C ASN A 171 15.90 -4.62 -35.26
N SER A 172 14.91 -4.29 -34.42
CA SER A 172 14.47 -2.92 -34.19
C SER A 172 15.50 -2.11 -33.42
N LYS A 173 15.72 -0.86 -33.85
CA LYS A 173 16.44 0.15 -33.05
C LYS A 173 15.56 0.76 -31.95
N TYR A 174 14.28 0.36 -31.84
CA TYR A 174 13.37 0.92 -30.85
C TYR A 174 13.54 0.25 -29.49
N TYR A 175 14.10 1.00 -28.54
CA TYR A 175 14.56 0.45 -27.27
C TYR A 175 13.43 -0.08 -26.35
N LYS A 176 12.21 0.43 -26.52
CA LYS A 176 11.02 -0.03 -25.78
C LYS A 176 10.65 -1.48 -26.10
N ILE A 177 10.98 -1.99 -27.29
CA ILE A 177 10.82 -3.42 -27.60
C ILE A 177 11.75 -4.25 -26.71
N TYR A 178 12.98 -3.77 -26.51
CA TYR A 178 13.94 -4.44 -25.64
C TYR A 178 13.52 -4.41 -24.18
N GLU A 179 12.84 -3.36 -23.71
CA GLU A 179 12.26 -3.30 -22.38
C GLU A 179 11.12 -4.33 -22.22
N LEU A 180 10.19 -4.44 -23.17
CA LEU A 180 9.13 -5.46 -23.13
C LEU A 180 9.70 -6.88 -23.07
N GLN A 181 10.72 -7.17 -23.88
CA GLN A 181 11.43 -8.45 -23.83
C GLN A 181 12.13 -8.66 -22.49
N GLY A 182 12.71 -7.59 -21.92
CA GLY A 182 13.27 -7.57 -20.58
C GLY A 182 12.25 -7.93 -19.51
N CYS A 183 11.02 -7.42 -19.61
CA CYS A 183 9.92 -7.69 -18.68
C CYS A 183 9.55 -9.18 -18.69
N VAL A 184 9.39 -9.73 -19.90
CA VAL A 184 9.04 -11.14 -20.09
C VAL A 184 10.17 -12.05 -19.60
N SER A 185 11.42 -11.70 -19.87
CA SER A 185 12.59 -12.44 -19.38
C SER A 185 12.70 -12.39 -17.84
N LEU A 186 12.39 -11.26 -17.22
CA LEU A 186 12.31 -11.11 -15.77
C LEU A 186 11.26 -12.03 -15.17
N LEU A 187 10.05 -12.04 -15.74
CA LEU A 187 8.97 -12.93 -15.29
C LEU A 187 9.42 -14.40 -15.34
N LYS A 188 10.12 -14.81 -16.41
CA LYS A 188 10.69 -16.17 -16.51
C LYS A 188 11.60 -16.50 -15.33
N GLU A 189 12.56 -15.63 -15.03
CA GLU A 189 13.50 -15.83 -13.94
C GLU A 189 12.78 -15.92 -12.58
N ASP A 190 11.82 -15.04 -12.35
CA ASP A 190 11.02 -14.99 -11.13
C ASP A 190 10.18 -16.28 -10.95
N LEU A 191 9.55 -16.78 -12.03
CA LEU A 191 8.77 -18.02 -12.02
C LEU A 191 9.65 -19.26 -11.80
N ILE A 192 10.81 -19.34 -12.46
CA ILE A 192 11.78 -20.43 -12.24
C ILE A 192 12.23 -20.46 -10.78
N LEU A 193 12.58 -19.30 -10.21
CA LEU A 193 12.97 -19.20 -8.81
C LEU A 193 11.86 -19.65 -7.86
N SER A 194 10.60 -19.35 -8.17
CA SER A 194 9.44 -19.78 -7.38
C SER A 194 9.24 -21.30 -7.37
N LYS A 195 9.73 -22.00 -8.40
CA LYS A 195 9.67 -23.46 -8.54
C LYS A 195 10.83 -24.14 -7.83
N GLU A 196 12.05 -23.61 -7.99
CA GLU A 196 13.28 -24.23 -7.49
C GLU A 196 13.48 -24.07 -5.98
N LYS A 197 12.92 -23.03 -5.37
CA LYS A 197 13.17 -22.66 -3.98
C LYS A 197 11.89 -22.67 -3.16
N ASN A 198 12.04 -22.96 -1.86
CA ASN A 198 10.92 -22.81 -0.93
C ASN A 198 10.51 -21.32 -0.80
N SER A 199 9.27 -21.08 -0.40
CA SER A 199 8.70 -19.73 -0.25
C SER A 199 9.56 -18.82 0.64
N LYS A 200 10.18 -19.34 1.70
CA LYS A 200 11.06 -18.56 2.59
C LYS A 200 12.34 -18.10 1.90
N GLU A 201 12.96 -18.94 1.09
CA GLU A 201 14.18 -18.63 0.36
C GLU A 201 13.92 -17.64 -0.77
N VAL A 202 12.79 -17.79 -1.47
CA VAL A 202 12.33 -16.79 -2.44
C VAL A 202 12.12 -15.46 -1.71
N CYS A 203 11.35 -15.44 -0.62
CA CYS A 203 11.11 -14.21 0.13
C CYS A 203 12.41 -13.56 0.65
N LYS A 204 13.37 -14.33 1.20
CA LYS A 204 14.67 -13.81 1.65
C LYS A 204 15.51 -13.22 0.51
N LYS A 205 15.32 -13.70 -0.73
CA LYS A 205 16.04 -13.16 -1.89
C LYS A 205 15.57 -11.75 -2.24
N TYR A 206 14.26 -11.51 -2.17
CA TYR A 206 13.61 -10.25 -2.58
C TYR A 206 13.35 -9.27 -1.42
N PHE A 207 13.21 -9.77 -0.19
CA PHE A 207 12.76 -8.99 0.96
C PHE A 207 13.66 -9.24 2.16
N VAL A 208 14.24 -8.17 2.73
CA VAL A 208 14.99 -8.28 3.98
C VAL A 208 14.03 -8.14 5.14
N SER A 209 14.04 -9.14 6.02
CA SER A 209 13.48 -9.01 7.35
C SER A 209 14.55 -9.41 8.35
N ASN A 210 15.03 -8.47 9.16
CA ASN A 210 15.83 -8.80 10.33
C ASN A 210 14.93 -8.76 11.56
N ALA A 211 14.90 -9.84 12.33
CA ALA A 211 14.17 -9.88 13.61
C ALA A 211 14.76 -8.89 14.63
N VAL A 212 16.05 -8.56 14.49
CA VAL A 212 16.79 -7.56 15.27
C VAL A 212 16.20 -6.16 15.10
N ASP A 213 15.60 -5.86 13.94
CA ASP A 213 14.96 -4.57 13.67
C ASP A 213 13.77 -4.31 14.60
N ARG A 214 13.05 -5.34 15.08
CA ARG A 214 11.84 -5.14 15.91
C ARG A 214 12.13 -4.63 17.31
N LEU A 215 13.23 -5.09 17.92
CA LEU A 215 13.66 -4.62 19.24
C LEU A 215 14.25 -3.22 19.14
N ASN A 216 15.04 -2.97 18.09
CA ASN A 216 15.52 -1.64 17.77
C ASN A 216 14.35 -0.70 17.43
N ASP A 217 13.32 -1.16 16.74
CA ASP A 217 12.12 -0.39 16.42
C ASP A 217 11.38 0.05 17.69
N LEU A 218 11.21 -0.82 18.69
CA LEU A 218 10.58 -0.42 19.95
C LEU A 218 11.40 0.68 20.62
N LYS A 219 12.72 0.49 20.75
CA LYS A 219 13.62 1.49 21.35
C LYS A 219 13.64 2.80 20.56
N ASN A 220 13.69 2.72 19.23
CA ASN A 220 13.71 3.85 18.30
C ASN A 220 12.35 4.57 18.23
N ASN A 221 11.27 3.93 18.67
CA ASN A 221 9.96 4.56 18.77
C ASN A 221 9.69 5.16 20.17
N LEU A 222 10.54 4.96 21.18
CA LEU A 222 10.38 5.55 22.51
C LEU A 222 10.97 6.98 22.58
N ASN A 223 10.50 7.87 21.71
CA ASN A 223 10.85 9.29 21.74
C ASN A 223 9.67 10.16 21.28
N LYS A 224 9.76 11.46 21.55
CA LYS A 224 8.71 12.44 21.22
C LYS A 224 8.53 12.66 19.72
N ASP A 225 9.54 12.31 18.92
CA ASP A 225 9.51 12.41 17.46
C ASP A 225 8.80 11.19 16.81
N SER A 226 8.52 10.14 17.59
CA SER A 226 7.77 8.98 17.12
C SER A 226 6.27 9.22 17.22
N LEU A 227 5.59 9.05 16.08
CA LEU A 227 4.13 9.01 16.01
C LEU A 227 3.50 8.04 17.02
N LYS A 228 4.09 6.84 17.17
CA LYS A 228 3.54 5.79 18.03
C LYS A 228 3.58 6.19 19.50
N PHE A 229 4.72 6.72 19.96
CA PHE A 229 4.89 7.15 21.34
C PHE A 229 4.03 8.36 21.66
N THR A 230 4.07 9.37 20.81
CA THR A 230 3.26 10.59 20.97
C THR A 230 1.77 10.27 21.04
N PHE A 231 1.28 9.40 20.17
CA PHE A 231 -0.10 8.91 20.21
C PHE A 231 -0.42 8.14 21.50
N ALA A 232 0.40 7.13 21.83
CA ALA A 232 0.16 6.26 22.98
C ALA A 232 0.20 7.04 24.30
N PHE A 233 1.21 7.91 24.48
CA PHE A 233 1.37 8.75 25.65
C PHE A 233 0.19 9.72 25.82
N ARG A 234 -0.17 10.45 24.75
CA ARG A 234 -1.30 11.37 24.77
C ARG A 234 -2.61 10.63 25.09
N GLY A 235 -2.87 9.51 24.43
CA GLY A 235 -4.06 8.70 24.65
C GLY A 235 -4.15 8.16 26.07
N ALA A 236 -3.06 7.63 26.61
CA ALA A 236 -2.97 7.14 27.98
C ALA A 236 -3.22 8.26 29.00
N LEU A 237 -2.57 9.42 28.83
CA LEU A 237 -2.69 10.56 29.73
C LEU A 237 -4.10 11.13 29.76
N ILE A 238 -4.68 11.44 28.59
CA ILE A 238 -6.03 12.02 28.49
C ILE A 238 -7.07 11.04 29.02
N THR A 239 -6.97 9.76 28.64
CA THR A 239 -7.93 8.75 29.09
C THR A 239 -7.82 8.52 30.60
N SER A 240 -6.62 8.47 31.17
CA SER A 240 -6.41 8.31 32.60
C SER A 240 -6.97 9.47 33.40
N ILE A 241 -6.72 10.72 32.97
CA ILE A 241 -7.31 11.91 33.60
C ILE A 241 -8.84 11.88 33.49
N GLY A 242 -9.38 11.56 32.31
CA GLY A 242 -10.84 11.45 32.12
C GLY A 242 -11.49 10.40 33.03
N VAL A 243 -10.88 9.22 33.14
CA VAL A 243 -11.34 8.17 34.06
C VAL A 243 -11.24 8.62 35.51
N PHE A 244 -10.12 9.23 35.90
CA PHE A 244 -9.91 9.74 37.25
C PHE A 244 -10.97 10.77 37.64
N VAL A 245 -11.23 11.77 36.79
CA VAL A 245 -12.25 12.80 37.03
C VAL A 245 -13.65 12.19 37.15
N VAL A 246 -14.03 11.31 36.22
CA VAL A 246 -15.35 10.67 36.24
C VAL A 246 -15.55 9.81 37.49
N ALA A 247 -14.52 9.06 37.89
CA ALA A 247 -14.57 8.20 39.06
C ALA A 247 -14.55 9.01 40.37
N PHE A 248 -13.68 10.01 40.48
CA PHE A 248 -13.53 10.82 41.69
C PHE A 248 -14.79 11.62 42.03
N PHE A 249 -15.44 12.20 41.02
CA PHE A 249 -16.67 12.97 41.20
C PHE A 249 -17.97 12.14 41.05
N ASN A 250 -17.87 10.81 40.85
CA ASN A 250 -19.00 9.92 40.62
C ASN A 250 -19.97 10.43 39.55
N ILE A 251 -19.44 10.94 38.43
CA ILE A 251 -20.23 11.61 37.39
C ILE A 251 -21.21 10.62 36.73
N PRO A 252 -22.53 10.81 36.84
CA PRO A 252 -23.51 9.96 36.16
C PRO A 252 -23.28 9.94 34.65
N HIS A 253 -23.31 8.76 34.04
CA HIS A 253 -23.04 8.57 32.61
C HIS A 253 -21.70 9.11 32.09
N GLY A 254 -20.77 9.54 32.96
CA GLY A 254 -19.47 10.14 32.60
C GLY A 254 -18.56 9.24 31.76
N LYS A 255 -18.83 7.93 31.71
CA LYS A 255 -18.18 7.00 30.77
C LYS A 255 -18.28 7.42 29.30
N TRP A 256 -19.34 8.15 28.91
CA TRP A 256 -19.47 8.66 27.54
C TRP A 256 -18.45 9.74 27.20
N LEU A 257 -18.02 10.52 28.19
CA LEU A 257 -16.90 11.45 28.05
C LEU A 257 -15.61 10.65 27.83
N VAL A 258 -15.33 9.66 28.67
CA VAL A 258 -14.13 8.82 28.55
C VAL A 258 -14.05 8.13 27.19
N PHE A 259 -15.15 7.56 26.71
CA PHE A 259 -15.20 6.93 25.37
C PHE A 259 -14.97 7.93 24.24
N SER A 260 -15.45 9.15 24.40
CA SER A 260 -15.27 10.20 23.38
C SER A 260 -13.82 10.65 23.35
N LEU A 261 -13.20 10.89 24.51
CA LEU A 261 -11.77 11.16 24.64
C LEU A 261 -10.92 10.09 23.94
N SER A 262 -11.11 8.82 24.30
CA SER A 262 -10.31 7.72 23.75
C SER A 262 -10.49 7.53 22.24
N SER A 263 -11.67 7.85 21.71
CA SER A 263 -11.98 7.66 20.29
C SER A 263 -11.46 8.79 19.38
N ILE A 264 -11.34 10.01 19.90
CA ILE A 264 -10.99 11.22 19.13
C ILE A 264 -9.49 11.50 19.19
N VAL A 265 -8.80 11.04 20.25
CA VAL A 265 -7.34 11.02 20.23
C VAL A 265 -6.91 10.10 19.09
N GLN A 266 -6.26 10.69 18.09
CA GLN A 266 -5.75 10.02 16.90
C GLN A 266 -4.24 10.27 16.78
N PRO A 267 -3.50 9.46 16.02
CA PRO A 267 -2.07 9.70 15.82
C PRO A 267 -1.80 11.07 15.17
N TYR A 268 -2.54 11.39 14.11
CA TYR A 268 -2.44 12.66 13.38
C TYR A 268 -3.54 13.64 13.80
N LEU A 269 -3.21 14.94 13.81
CA LEU A 269 -4.15 16.01 14.18
C LEU A 269 -5.36 16.06 13.24
N GLU A 270 -5.10 15.96 11.94
CA GLU A 270 -6.07 16.03 10.86
C GLU A 270 -7.11 14.90 11.03
N SER A 271 -6.64 13.68 11.32
CA SER A 271 -7.52 12.54 11.60
C SER A 271 -8.38 12.74 12.86
N GLY A 272 -7.83 13.42 13.89
CA GLY A 272 -8.56 13.76 15.11
C GLY A 272 -9.72 14.72 14.85
N GLN A 273 -9.50 15.75 14.02
CA GLN A 273 -10.53 16.72 13.64
C GLN A 273 -11.69 16.06 12.88
N THR A 274 -11.37 15.25 11.87
CA THR A 274 -12.37 14.51 11.09
C THR A 274 -13.20 13.60 12.00
N LYS A 275 -12.55 12.80 12.86
CA LYS A 275 -13.27 11.93 13.81
C LYS A 275 -14.10 12.70 14.83
N GLY A 276 -13.63 13.87 15.29
CA GLY A 276 -14.41 14.74 16.17
C GLY A 276 -15.72 15.17 15.52
N ARG A 277 -15.66 15.64 14.26
CA ARG A 277 -16.85 16.03 13.48
C ARG A 277 -17.81 14.86 13.27
N GLU A 278 -17.28 13.71 12.84
CA GLU A 278 -18.08 12.51 12.60
C GLU A 278 -18.69 11.94 13.88
N ARG A 279 -18.01 12.04 15.03
CA ARG A 279 -18.54 11.65 16.35
C ARG A 279 -19.76 12.49 16.71
N ILE A 280 -19.68 13.82 16.54
CA ILE A 280 -20.79 14.73 16.83
C ILE A 280 -21.97 14.44 15.90
N LEU A 281 -21.73 14.43 14.58
CA LEU A 281 -22.78 14.17 13.58
C LEU A 281 -23.44 12.79 13.78
N GLY A 282 -22.63 11.74 13.96
CA GLY A 282 -23.14 10.39 14.17
C GLY A 282 -23.90 10.24 15.48
N THR A 283 -23.54 10.99 16.53
CA THR A 283 -24.29 11.01 17.79
C THR A 283 -25.64 11.71 17.61
N ILE A 284 -25.69 12.86 16.94
CA ILE A 284 -26.94 13.60 16.69
C ILE A 284 -27.90 12.75 15.84
N ILE A 285 -27.42 12.20 14.72
CA ILE A 285 -28.25 11.36 13.84
C ILE A 285 -28.68 10.08 14.59
N GLY A 286 -27.77 9.45 15.32
CA GLY A 286 -28.07 8.26 16.12
C GLY A 286 -29.10 8.50 17.22
N LEU A 287 -29.08 9.67 17.86
CA LEU A 287 -30.09 10.10 18.83
C LEU A 287 -31.47 10.22 18.19
N ILE A 288 -31.57 10.92 17.05
CA ILE A 288 -32.85 11.09 16.34
C ILE A 288 -33.45 9.72 15.97
N ILE A 289 -32.63 8.83 15.40
CA ILE A 289 -33.07 7.48 15.04
C ILE A 289 -33.47 6.68 16.28
N PHE A 290 -32.69 6.78 17.36
CA PHE A 290 -32.98 6.09 18.61
C PHE A 290 -34.33 6.53 19.21
N GLU A 291 -34.59 7.84 19.30
CA GLU A 291 -35.86 8.37 19.83
C GLU A 291 -37.06 7.88 19.01
N ILE A 292 -36.96 7.92 17.66
CA ILE A 292 -38.03 7.41 16.78
C ILE A 292 -38.25 5.91 16.99
N LEU A 293 -37.18 5.11 16.94
CA LEU A 293 -37.28 3.65 17.05
C LEU A 293 -37.81 3.21 18.41
N PHE A 294 -37.31 3.78 19.50
CA PHE A 294 -37.67 3.37 20.85
C PHE A 294 -38.97 4.00 21.34
N SER A 295 -39.46 5.07 20.70
CA SER A 295 -40.84 5.56 20.88
C SER A 295 -41.87 4.62 20.26
N ILE A 296 -41.54 3.94 19.14
CA ILE A 296 -42.46 3.01 18.47
C ILE A 296 -42.39 1.62 19.12
N VAL A 297 -41.17 1.14 19.42
CA VAL A 297 -40.96 -0.19 19.96
C VAL A 297 -40.99 -0.13 21.49
N THR A 298 -42.09 -0.59 22.07
CA THR A 298 -42.28 -0.64 23.53
C THR A 298 -41.85 -1.96 24.15
N ASP A 299 -41.84 -3.06 23.39
CA ASP A 299 -41.47 -4.38 23.87
C ASP A 299 -39.95 -4.49 24.16
N ASN A 300 -39.61 -4.98 25.36
CA ASN A 300 -38.22 -5.07 25.82
C ASN A 300 -37.41 -6.14 25.06
N SER A 301 -38.04 -7.22 24.62
CA SER A 301 -37.36 -8.27 23.85
C SER A 301 -36.99 -7.75 22.46
N MET A 302 -37.92 -7.03 21.82
CA MET A 302 -37.68 -6.35 20.54
C MET A 302 -36.62 -5.26 20.66
N ARG A 303 -36.60 -4.47 21.75
CA ARG A 303 -35.53 -3.50 22.02
C ARG A 303 -34.17 -4.18 22.16
N ALA A 304 -34.09 -5.30 22.89
CA ALA A 304 -32.85 -6.07 23.03
C ALA A 304 -32.38 -6.62 21.68
N PHE A 305 -33.31 -7.12 20.85
CA PHE A 305 -33.02 -7.60 19.51
C PHE A 305 -32.48 -6.48 18.59
N ILE A 306 -33.07 -5.28 18.63
CA ILE A 306 -32.60 -4.10 17.90
C ILE A 306 -31.17 -3.73 18.34
N ILE A 307 -30.91 -3.67 19.65
CA ILE A 307 -29.58 -3.35 20.19
C ILE A 307 -28.52 -4.33 19.67
N LEU A 308 -28.86 -5.63 19.63
CA LEU A 308 -27.97 -6.68 19.14
C LEU A 308 -27.67 -6.52 17.65
N ILE A 309 -28.71 -6.38 16.81
CA ILE A 309 -28.55 -6.21 15.35
C ILE A 309 -27.74 -4.95 15.04
N VAL A 310 -28.13 -3.81 15.61
CA VAL A 310 -27.45 -2.53 15.34
C VAL A 310 -26.01 -2.56 15.86
N GLY A 311 -25.79 -3.19 17.02
CA GLY A 311 -24.46 -3.40 17.58
C GLY A 311 -23.58 -4.28 16.68
N TYR A 312 -24.14 -5.33 16.09
CA TYR A 312 -23.45 -6.17 15.13
C TYR A 312 -23.10 -5.42 13.84
N ILE A 313 -24.08 -4.74 13.24
CA ILE A 313 -23.91 -3.93 12.02
C ILE A 313 -22.82 -2.86 12.19
N SER A 314 -22.66 -2.31 13.39
CA SER A 314 -21.63 -1.30 13.69
C SER A 314 -20.21 -1.75 13.34
N ASN A 315 -19.92 -3.06 13.40
CA ASN A 315 -18.59 -3.60 13.10
C ASN A 315 -18.28 -3.72 11.60
N TYR A 316 -19.30 -3.62 10.75
CA TYR A 316 -19.18 -3.72 9.29
C TYR A 316 -19.16 -2.35 8.61
N GLN A 317 -19.33 -1.26 9.36
CA GLN A 317 -19.28 0.08 8.82
C GLN A 317 -17.84 0.49 8.56
N THR A 318 -17.58 0.95 7.33
CA THR A 318 -16.26 1.47 6.92
C THR A 318 -16.09 2.93 7.31
N GLU A 319 -17.14 3.75 7.20
CA GLU A 319 -17.12 5.14 7.67
C GLU A 319 -17.43 5.23 9.17
N TYR A 320 -16.60 6.00 9.87
CA TYR A 320 -16.73 6.19 11.32
C TYR A 320 -18.04 6.90 11.70
N LYS A 321 -18.57 7.78 10.85
CA LYS A 321 -19.90 8.40 11.01
C LYS A 321 -21.01 7.37 11.19
N TYR A 322 -21.10 6.36 10.30
CA TYR A 322 -22.13 5.31 10.38
C TYR A 322 -21.91 4.39 11.56
N GLN A 323 -20.65 4.05 11.86
CA GLN A 323 -20.32 3.32 13.08
C GLN A 323 -20.84 4.06 14.32
N MET A 324 -20.70 5.38 14.38
CA MET A 324 -21.15 6.19 15.50
C MET A 324 -22.66 6.29 15.66
N ILE A 325 -23.41 6.28 14.55
CA ILE A 325 -24.87 6.19 14.56
C ILE A 325 -25.28 4.89 15.26
N CYS A 326 -24.78 3.75 14.77
CA CYS A 326 -25.09 2.43 15.34
C CYS A 326 -24.68 2.34 16.81
N THR A 327 -23.47 2.79 17.14
CA THR A 327 -22.95 2.73 18.52
C THR A 327 -23.78 3.58 19.47
N THR A 328 -24.33 4.71 19.00
CA THR A 328 -25.18 5.59 19.80
C THR A 328 -26.54 4.96 20.07
N ILE A 329 -27.18 4.38 19.05
CA ILE A 329 -28.45 3.66 19.19
C ILE A 329 -28.30 2.49 20.17
N SER A 330 -27.28 1.65 20.00
CA SER A 330 -27.05 0.50 20.89
C SER A 330 -26.69 0.94 22.32
N ALA A 331 -25.89 1.99 22.50
CA ALA A 331 -25.49 2.47 23.83
C ALA A 331 -26.63 3.14 24.60
N LEU A 332 -27.48 3.90 23.91
CA LEU A 332 -28.68 4.52 24.50
C LEU A 332 -29.75 3.47 24.76
N GLY A 333 -29.98 2.55 23.82
CA GLY A 333 -30.90 1.43 24.00
C GLY A 333 -30.54 0.55 25.20
N ALA A 334 -29.26 0.27 25.41
CA ALA A 334 -28.81 -0.47 26.59
C ALA A 334 -28.97 0.34 27.90
N ALA A 335 -28.87 1.68 27.82
CA ALA A 335 -28.98 2.56 28.98
C ALA A 335 -30.44 2.90 29.35
N SER A 336 -31.35 2.88 28.38
CA SER A 336 -32.77 3.22 28.56
C SER A 336 -33.57 2.15 29.28
N ILE A 337 -33.03 0.93 29.40
CA ILE A 337 -33.60 -0.14 30.23
C ILE A 337 -33.49 0.30 31.70
N GLY A 338 -34.55 0.92 32.23
CA GLY A 338 -34.67 1.35 33.63
C GLY A 338 -34.34 2.82 33.92
N ASN A 339 -34.12 3.67 32.91
CA ASN A 339 -33.82 5.10 33.09
C ASN A 339 -34.72 5.99 32.21
N ASN A 340 -34.82 7.29 32.54
CA ASN A 340 -35.53 8.27 31.72
C ASN A 340 -34.77 8.52 30.40
N ILE A 341 -35.44 8.28 29.27
CA ILE A 341 -34.88 8.38 27.92
C ILE A 341 -34.37 9.81 27.64
N ASN A 342 -35.13 10.85 28.03
CA ASN A 342 -34.78 12.23 27.74
C ASN A 342 -33.50 12.67 28.46
N GLU A 343 -33.34 12.27 29.72
CA GLU A 343 -32.17 12.60 30.53
C GLU A 343 -30.88 11.96 29.97
N LEU A 344 -31.01 10.71 29.50
CA LEU A 344 -29.93 9.99 28.82
C LEU A 344 -29.50 10.68 27.53
N SER A 345 -30.47 11.09 26.70
CA SER A 345 -30.22 11.76 25.43
C SER A 345 -29.46 13.09 25.62
N ILE A 346 -29.90 13.91 26.58
CA ILE A 346 -29.22 15.19 26.92
C ILE A 346 -27.81 14.95 27.44
N SER A 347 -27.66 14.02 28.39
CA SER A 347 -26.36 13.66 28.97
C SER A 347 -25.38 13.17 27.90
N ARG A 348 -25.87 12.43 26.90
CA ARG A 348 -25.06 11.90 25.78
C ARG A 348 -24.50 13.02 24.92
N ILE A 349 -25.34 13.97 24.53
CA ILE A 349 -24.92 15.13 23.74
C ILE A 349 -23.85 15.91 24.51
N PHE A 350 -24.12 16.22 25.78
CA PHE A 350 -23.21 17.00 26.62
C PHE A 350 -21.82 16.34 26.73
N PHE A 351 -21.75 15.06 27.12
CA PHE A 351 -20.47 14.38 27.30
C PHE A 351 -19.71 14.14 25.99
N VAL A 352 -20.42 13.92 24.87
CA VAL A 352 -19.78 13.78 23.55
C VAL A 352 -19.19 15.11 23.08
N LEU A 353 -19.93 16.22 23.23
CA LEU A 353 -19.43 17.54 22.88
C LEU A 353 -18.22 17.92 23.74
N LEU A 354 -18.35 17.79 25.07
CA LEU A 354 -17.29 18.10 26.01
C LEU A 354 -16.04 17.24 25.76
N GLY A 355 -16.21 15.92 25.60
CA GLY A 355 -15.12 15.02 25.27
C GLY A 355 -14.45 15.34 23.94
N THR A 356 -15.22 15.77 22.93
CA THR A 356 -14.67 16.18 21.62
C THR A 356 -13.82 17.43 21.75
N ILE A 357 -14.31 18.46 22.43
CA ILE A 357 -13.58 19.72 22.64
C ILE A 357 -12.27 19.45 23.38
N ILE A 358 -12.32 18.71 24.49
CA ILE A 358 -11.13 18.38 25.29
C ILE A 358 -10.13 17.58 24.47
N ALA A 359 -10.58 16.55 23.73
CA ALA A 359 -9.69 15.72 22.93
C ALA A 359 -9.02 16.49 21.79
N LEU A 360 -9.77 17.35 21.08
CA LEU A 360 -9.22 18.17 20.00
C LEU A 360 -8.20 19.19 20.53
N TYR A 361 -8.49 19.83 21.66
CA TYR A 361 -7.56 20.74 22.32
C TYR A 361 -6.29 20.01 22.76
N ALA A 362 -6.44 18.86 23.41
CA ALA A 362 -5.33 18.06 23.89
C ALA A 362 -4.48 17.49 22.73
N ASN A 363 -5.09 17.13 21.60
CA ASN A 363 -4.36 16.77 20.37
C ASN A 363 -3.45 17.92 19.92
N LYS A 364 -3.93 19.17 19.98
CA LYS A 364 -3.15 20.36 19.57
C LYS A 364 -2.03 20.73 20.55
N VAL A 365 -2.21 20.51 21.85
CA VAL A 365 -1.27 20.95 22.89
C VAL A 365 -0.25 19.87 23.29
N ILE A 366 -0.69 18.62 23.42
CA ILE A 366 0.15 17.53 23.94
C ILE A 366 0.80 16.81 22.76
N LEU A 367 2.08 17.10 22.53
CA LEU A 367 2.90 16.49 21.48
C LEU A 367 2.17 16.50 20.12
N PRO A 368 1.94 17.68 19.51
CA PRO A 368 1.25 17.76 18.23
C PRO A 368 2.07 17.05 17.14
N TYR A 369 1.38 16.28 16.30
CA TYR A 369 2.00 15.54 15.21
C TYR A 369 1.14 15.70 13.95
N LYS A 370 1.62 16.50 13.00
CA LYS A 370 0.92 16.82 11.75
C LYS A 370 1.28 15.82 10.67
N MET A 371 0.29 15.38 9.91
CA MET A 371 0.55 14.45 8.81
C MET A 371 1.33 15.13 7.68
N SER A 372 1.10 16.42 7.42
CA SER A 372 1.79 17.18 6.37
C SER A 372 3.30 17.25 6.60
N ASP A 373 3.74 17.70 7.78
CA ASP A 373 5.16 17.85 8.14
C ASP A 373 5.92 16.51 8.01
N VAL A 374 5.29 15.44 8.47
CA VAL A 374 5.85 14.09 8.40
C VAL A 374 5.99 13.65 6.96
N THR A 375 4.95 13.85 6.16
CA THR A 375 4.95 13.46 4.74
C THR A 375 6.01 14.23 3.96
N LYS A 376 6.21 15.53 4.24
CA LYS A 376 7.32 16.32 3.66
C LYS A 376 8.69 15.72 4.01
N ASN A 377 8.90 15.34 5.27
CA ASN A 377 10.14 14.70 5.67
C ASN A 377 10.34 13.33 5.00
N GLU A 378 9.27 12.54 4.87
CA GLU A 378 9.36 11.24 4.18
C GLU A 378 9.63 11.40 2.68
N VAL A 379 9.06 12.41 2.01
CA VAL A 379 9.39 12.74 0.61
C VAL A 379 10.88 13.06 0.47
N LYS A 380 11.43 13.88 1.36
CA LYS A 380 12.87 14.19 1.39
C LYS A 380 13.73 12.94 1.60
N ASN A 381 13.35 12.08 2.55
CA ASN A 381 14.07 10.84 2.83
C ASN A 381 14.00 9.86 1.64
N SER A 382 12.86 9.81 0.95
CA SER A 382 12.65 8.96 -0.22
C SER A 382 13.61 9.36 -1.35
N LEU A 383 13.71 10.65 -1.64
CA LEU A 383 14.66 11.18 -2.61
C LEU A 383 16.11 10.85 -2.25
N SER A 384 16.50 11.03 -0.99
CA SER A 384 17.85 10.67 -0.54
C SER A 384 18.12 9.17 -0.68
N LEU A 385 17.15 8.32 -0.39
CA LEU A 385 17.28 6.88 -0.58
C LEU A 385 17.38 6.52 -2.07
N ASN A 386 16.65 7.18 -2.97
CA ASN A 386 16.77 6.95 -4.42
C ASN A 386 18.20 7.23 -4.92
N GLU A 387 18.79 8.35 -4.50
CA GLU A 387 20.18 8.69 -4.83
C GLU A 387 21.17 7.67 -4.26
N GLN A 388 20.99 7.26 -3.00
CA GLN A 388 21.82 6.24 -2.36
C GLN A 388 21.70 4.88 -3.08
N ILE A 389 20.50 4.49 -3.50
CA ILE A 389 20.26 3.25 -4.25
C ILE A 389 21.00 3.28 -5.58
N LEU A 390 20.87 4.38 -6.33
CA LEU A 390 21.52 4.52 -7.64
C LEU A 390 23.05 4.45 -7.51
N ALA A 391 23.63 5.16 -6.54
CA ALA A 391 25.06 5.13 -6.27
C ALA A 391 25.57 3.74 -5.82
N LYS A 392 24.84 3.07 -4.92
CA LYS A 392 25.18 1.71 -4.48
C LYS A 392 25.06 0.68 -5.60
N LEU A 393 24.07 0.81 -6.48
CA LEU A 393 23.90 -0.07 -7.63
C LEU A 393 25.04 0.06 -8.63
N TYR A 394 25.45 1.29 -8.91
CA TYR A 394 26.60 1.57 -9.75
C TYR A 394 27.86 0.86 -9.22
N ASN A 395 28.15 1.02 -7.92
CA ASN A 395 29.27 0.33 -7.27
C ASN A 395 29.13 -1.20 -7.30
N THR A 396 27.90 -1.72 -7.17
CA THR A 396 27.65 -3.17 -7.21
C THR A 396 27.90 -3.74 -8.61
N GLY A 397 27.51 -3.01 -9.66
CA GLY A 397 27.77 -3.35 -11.05
C GLY A 397 29.27 -3.44 -11.36
N LEU A 398 30.06 -2.50 -10.83
CA LEU A 398 31.52 -2.45 -10.99
C LEU A 398 32.27 -3.64 -10.35
N VAL A 399 31.84 -4.10 -9.17
CA VAL A 399 32.69 -4.96 -8.31
C VAL A 399 32.29 -6.44 -8.30
N ASN A 400 31.01 -6.77 -8.10
CA ASN A 400 30.63 -8.14 -7.67
C ASN A 400 29.39 -8.76 -8.36
N GLY A 401 28.64 -8.00 -9.16
CA GLY A 401 27.46 -8.53 -9.89
C GLY A 401 26.32 -9.09 -9.02
N THR A 402 26.41 -8.94 -7.70
CA THR A 402 25.48 -9.50 -6.72
C THR A 402 25.02 -8.41 -5.76
N ILE A 403 23.70 -8.25 -5.64
CA ILE A 403 23.10 -7.30 -4.70
C ILE A 403 23.44 -7.74 -3.27
N ASN A 404 24.26 -6.96 -2.58
CA ASN A 404 24.58 -7.21 -1.17
C ASN A 404 23.36 -6.91 -0.26
N ASN A 405 23.42 -7.38 0.99
CA ASN A 405 22.32 -7.18 1.94
C ASN A 405 22.06 -5.68 2.20
N ASP A 406 23.12 -4.86 2.27
CA ASP A 406 23.00 -3.42 2.50
C ASP A 406 22.18 -2.71 1.41
N LEU A 407 22.36 -3.06 0.13
CA LEU A 407 21.57 -2.48 -0.96
C LEU A 407 20.11 -2.96 -0.89
N LYS A 408 19.89 -4.25 -0.58
CA LYS A 408 18.52 -4.76 -0.37
C LYS A 408 17.81 -4.04 0.79
N ASP A 409 18.54 -3.72 1.85
CA ASP A 409 18.01 -2.99 3.00
C ASP A 409 17.58 -1.58 2.61
N VAL A 410 18.42 -0.83 1.88
CA VAL A 410 18.07 0.52 1.41
C VAL A 410 16.86 0.49 0.47
N ILE A 411 16.81 -0.47 -0.46
CA ILE A 411 15.65 -0.64 -1.37
C ILE A 411 14.38 -0.96 -0.57
N THR A 412 14.47 -1.86 0.41
CA THR A 412 13.33 -2.24 1.26
C THR A 412 12.84 -1.05 2.09
N GLN A 413 13.76 -0.25 2.64
CA GLN A 413 13.42 0.98 3.38
C GLN A 413 12.72 1.99 2.48
N ASN A 414 13.23 2.21 1.25
CA ASN A 414 12.62 3.11 0.28
C ASN A 414 11.19 2.66 -0.09
N ILE A 415 10.99 1.37 -0.37
CA ILE A 415 9.65 0.82 -0.65
C ILE A 415 8.69 1.04 0.53
N ARG A 416 9.13 0.80 1.77
CA ARG A 416 8.30 1.02 2.98
C ARG A 416 7.94 2.50 3.15
N LEU A 417 8.89 3.37 2.88
CA LEU A 417 8.73 4.81 2.97
C LEU A 417 7.73 5.34 1.94
N ASN A 418 7.86 4.93 0.67
CA ASN A 418 6.96 5.32 -0.41
C ASN A 418 5.51 4.86 -0.15
N LYS A 419 5.33 3.68 0.45
CA LYS A 419 4.01 3.23 0.92
C LYS A 419 3.43 4.13 2.00
N LYS A 420 4.24 4.58 2.95
CA LYS A 420 3.79 5.51 4.00
C LYS A 420 3.34 6.84 3.40
N ILE A 421 4.08 7.38 2.43
CA ILE A 421 3.70 8.60 1.70
C ILE A 421 2.35 8.40 1.01
N TYR A 422 2.18 7.30 0.29
CA TYR A 422 0.92 6.95 -0.35
C TYR A 422 -0.25 6.88 0.64
N PHE A 423 -0.12 6.15 1.75
CA PHE A 423 -1.18 6.06 2.76
C PHE A 423 -1.53 7.40 3.40
N ASN A 424 -0.53 8.26 3.61
CA ASN A 424 -0.78 9.62 4.09
C ASN A 424 -1.55 10.43 3.04
N ASN A 425 -1.26 10.25 1.74
CA ASN A 425 -1.98 10.97 0.70
C ASN A 425 -3.46 10.59 0.57
N ASN A 426 -3.86 9.38 0.98
CA ASN A 426 -5.29 9.02 1.05
C ASN A 426 -6.08 9.90 2.04
N ILE A 427 -5.39 10.60 2.97
CA ILE A 427 -5.98 11.54 3.91
C ILE A 427 -5.70 12.99 3.49
N LEU A 428 -4.51 13.28 2.99
CA LEU A 428 -4.10 14.64 2.57
C LEU A 428 -4.73 15.07 1.24
N LEU A 429 -5.07 14.11 0.36
CA LEU A 429 -5.71 14.32 -0.94
C LEU A 429 -4.97 15.35 -1.82
N SER A 430 -3.64 15.27 -1.89
CA SER A 430 -2.80 16.15 -2.70
C SER A 430 -2.46 15.49 -4.04
N ASP A 431 -2.73 16.21 -5.14
CA ASP A 431 -2.39 15.78 -6.49
C ASP A 431 -0.87 15.70 -6.69
N ASP A 432 -0.10 16.67 -6.17
CA ASP A 432 1.37 16.65 -6.21
C ASP A 432 1.95 15.40 -5.54
N LEU A 433 1.36 14.96 -4.42
CA LEU A 433 1.77 13.72 -3.75
C LEU A 433 1.38 12.47 -4.55
N ASN A 434 0.25 12.49 -5.27
CA ASN A 434 -0.13 11.40 -6.16
C ASN A 434 0.89 11.25 -7.30
N GLU A 435 1.27 12.37 -7.91
CA GLU A 435 2.30 12.42 -8.96
C GLU A 435 3.65 11.96 -8.43
N PHE A 436 4.07 12.45 -7.26
CA PHE A 436 5.33 12.01 -6.63
C PHE A 436 5.35 10.50 -6.38
N VAL A 437 4.27 9.94 -5.82
CA VAL A 437 4.15 8.49 -5.57
C VAL A 437 4.22 7.73 -6.90
N HIS A 438 3.56 8.20 -7.95
CA HIS A 438 3.65 7.60 -9.28
C HIS A 438 5.08 7.58 -9.83
N LYS A 439 5.84 8.69 -9.71
CA LYS A 439 7.27 8.69 -10.04
C LYS A 439 8.08 7.71 -9.18
N GLN A 440 7.75 7.52 -7.90
CA GLN A 440 8.40 6.49 -7.08
C GLN A 440 8.11 5.06 -7.56
N HIS A 441 6.92 4.80 -8.09
CA HIS A 441 6.60 3.50 -8.69
C HIS A 441 7.43 3.25 -9.96
N ILE A 442 7.54 4.25 -10.84
CA ILE A 442 8.42 4.18 -12.02
C ILE A 442 9.86 3.88 -11.59
N PHE A 443 10.37 4.61 -10.59
CA PHE A 443 11.70 4.40 -10.04
C PHE A 443 11.92 2.94 -9.60
N ILE A 444 11.04 2.38 -8.77
CA ILE A 444 11.14 0.98 -8.30
C ILE A 444 11.03 -0.02 -9.46
N ASN A 445 10.23 0.28 -10.47
CA ASN A 445 10.12 -0.58 -11.64
C ASN A 445 11.43 -0.59 -12.46
N LYS A 446 11.96 0.58 -12.83
CA LYS A 446 13.24 0.72 -13.58
C LYS A 446 14.42 0.15 -12.80
N LEU A 447 14.37 0.26 -11.47
CA LEU A 447 15.34 -0.35 -10.56
C LEU A 447 15.43 -1.88 -10.73
N ARG A 448 14.27 -2.55 -10.84
CA ARG A 448 14.21 -4.02 -11.06
C ARG A 448 14.85 -4.40 -12.39
N PHE A 449 14.61 -3.63 -13.46
CA PHE A 449 15.25 -3.85 -14.76
C PHE A 449 16.76 -3.71 -14.69
N LEU A 450 17.24 -2.62 -14.09
CA LEU A 450 18.66 -2.35 -13.97
C LEU A 450 19.39 -3.45 -13.19
N VAL A 451 18.84 -3.83 -12.04
CA VAL A 451 19.35 -4.93 -11.21
C VAL A 451 19.50 -6.23 -12.02
N ASN A 452 18.50 -6.58 -12.81
CA ASN A 452 18.53 -7.81 -13.59
C ASN A 452 19.54 -7.75 -14.73
N ASN A 453 19.59 -6.61 -15.41
CA ASN A 453 20.51 -6.42 -16.52
C ASN A 453 21.96 -6.42 -16.03
N PHE A 454 22.27 -5.83 -14.87
CA PHE A 454 23.60 -5.93 -14.26
C PHE A 454 23.99 -7.37 -13.91
N LYS A 455 23.06 -8.17 -13.37
CA LYS A 455 23.30 -9.59 -13.08
C LYS A 455 23.62 -10.39 -14.36
N LYS A 456 22.90 -10.12 -15.46
CA LYS A 456 23.19 -10.76 -16.76
C LYS A 456 24.53 -10.31 -17.35
N TYR A 457 24.86 -9.03 -17.19
CA TYR A 457 26.05 -8.42 -17.76
C TYR A 457 27.33 -8.87 -17.06
N THR A 458 27.31 -8.94 -15.73
CA THR A 458 28.46 -9.40 -14.94
C THR A 458 28.79 -10.87 -15.18
N ASN A 459 27.81 -11.73 -15.45
CA ASN A 459 28.03 -13.12 -15.84
C ASN A 459 28.75 -13.29 -17.20
N LYS A 460 28.80 -12.25 -18.05
CA LYS A 460 29.39 -12.33 -19.39
C LYS A 460 30.91 -12.09 -19.45
N ASN A 461 31.61 -11.84 -18.33
CA ASN A 461 33.08 -11.68 -18.22
C ASN A 461 33.73 -10.99 -19.45
N SER A 462 33.58 -9.66 -19.60
CA SER A 462 34.11 -8.94 -20.76
C SER A 462 34.89 -7.66 -20.40
N SER A 463 35.89 -7.32 -21.21
CA SER A 463 36.65 -6.05 -21.14
C SER A 463 35.78 -4.81 -21.40
N HIS A 464 34.62 -4.98 -22.05
CA HIS A 464 33.66 -3.92 -22.31
C HIS A 464 32.97 -3.39 -21.03
N ASN A 465 33.07 -4.14 -19.93
CA ASN A 465 32.50 -3.75 -18.64
C ASN A 465 33.06 -2.40 -18.16
N LEU A 466 34.38 -2.20 -18.28
CA LEU A 466 35.03 -0.97 -17.81
C LEU A 466 34.58 0.27 -18.59
N VAL A 467 34.36 0.15 -19.90
CA VAL A 467 33.91 1.25 -20.76
C VAL A 467 32.47 1.65 -20.40
N LEU A 468 31.56 0.68 -20.29
CA LEU A 468 30.18 0.95 -19.92
C LEU A 468 30.06 1.63 -18.54
N PHE A 469 30.82 1.16 -17.54
CA PHE A 469 30.79 1.76 -16.21
C PHE A 469 31.42 3.16 -16.18
N TYR A 470 32.40 3.44 -17.04
CA TYR A 470 32.92 4.81 -17.21
C TYR A 470 31.86 5.75 -17.81
N ASP A 471 31.15 5.30 -18.86
CA ASP A 471 30.09 6.09 -19.49
C ASP A 471 28.96 6.38 -18.49
N ILE A 472 28.57 5.38 -17.69
CA ILE A 472 27.59 5.55 -16.62
C ILE A 472 28.07 6.56 -15.56
N ASP A 473 29.32 6.47 -15.09
CA ASP A 473 29.85 7.41 -14.08
C ASP A 473 29.79 8.84 -14.59
N MET A 474 30.20 9.04 -15.85
CA MET A 474 30.21 10.35 -16.46
C MET A 474 28.78 10.91 -16.58
N LEU A 475 27.81 10.07 -16.95
CA LEU A 475 26.39 10.45 -17.01
C LEU A 475 25.79 10.74 -15.63
N LEU A 476 26.20 10.04 -14.58
CA LEU A 476 25.73 10.30 -13.23
C LEU A 476 26.28 11.63 -12.68
N ASN A 477 27.55 11.93 -12.95
CA ASN A 477 28.29 13.02 -12.31
C ASN A 477 28.30 14.35 -13.09
N LYS A 478 27.83 14.38 -14.34
CA LYS A 478 27.74 15.62 -15.15
C LYS A 478 26.30 15.97 -15.53
N ASP A 479 26.06 17.27 -15.74
CA ASP A 479 24.90 17.77 -16.48
C ASP A 479 25.16 17.50 -17.96
N ILE A 480 24.63 16.39 -18.46
CA ILE A 480 24.84 15.91 -19.83
C ILE A 480 23.62 16.28 -20.67
N SER A 481 23.83 16.78 -21.89
CA SER A 481 22.73 17.13 -22.79
C SER A 481 22.08 15.89 -23.41
N THR A 482 20.84 16.00 -23.85
CA THR A 482 20.14 14.93 -24.60
C THR A 482 20.88 14.49 -25.85
N LYS A 483 21.68 15.38 -26.45
CA LYS A 483 22.50 15.07 -27.63
C LYS A 483 23.67 14.16 -27.28
N ASP A 484 24.36 14.43 -26.18
CA ASP A 484 25.46 13.61 -25.69
C ASP A 484 24.97 12.19 -25.33
N ILE A 485 23.78 12.08 -24.72
CA ILE A 485 23.13 10.79 -24.41
C ILE A 485 22.91 9.95 -25.67
N ILE A 486 22.41 10.57 -26.74
CA ILE A 486 22.19 9.90 -28.03
C ILE A 486 23.52 9.44 -28.64
N ASP A 487 24.56 10.27 -28.55
CA ASP A 487 25.90 9.93 -29.04
C ASP A 487 26.50 8.75 -28.24
N PHE A 488 26.33 8.68 -26.92
CA PHE A 488 26.69 7.51 -26.10
C PHE A 488 25.96 6.25 -26.53
N LEU A 489 24.64 6.33 -26.73
CA LEU A 489 23.82 5.18 -27.13
C LEU A 489 24.16 4.65 -28.53
N ASN A 490 24.60 5.53 -29.43
CA ASN A 490 25.01 5.18 -30.79
C ASN A 490 26.39 4.50 -30.83
N ASN A 491 27.29 4.85 -29.90
CA ASN A 491 28.66 4.30 -29.83
C ASN A 491 28.76 2.91 -29.19
N ILE A 492 27.69 2.43 -28.55
CA ILE A 492 27.64 1.09 -27.98
C ILE A 492 27.10 0.12 -29.05
N ASP A 493 27.75 -1.01 -29.27
CA ASP A 493 27.23 -2.05 -30.18
C ASP A 493 26.43 -3.14 -29.44
N ASP A 494 26.76 -3.41 -28.18
CA ASP A 494 26.11 -4.45 -27.37
C ASP A 494 24.74 -4.01 -26.83
N ARG A 495 23.72 -4.80 -27.16
CA ARG A 495 22.31 -4.58 -26.76
C ARG A 495 22.12 -4.52 -25.24
N LEU A 496 22.81 -5.36 -24.49
CA LEU A 496 22.65 -5.41 -23.02
C LEU A 496 23.24 -4.15 -22.38
N SER A 497 24.38 -3.68 -22.88
CA SER A 497 25.02 -2.42 -22.49
C SER A 497 24.12 -1.20 -22.75
N LYS A 498 23.46 -1.14 -23.93
CA LYS A 498 22.46 -0.08 -24.22
C LYS A 498 21.31 -0.07 -23.23
N LEU A 499 20.75 -1.25 -22.94
CA LEU A 499 19.66 -1.38 -21.97
C LEU A 499 20.09 -0.90 -20.58
N ILE A 500 21.28 -1.26 -20.12
CA ILE A 500 21.79 -0.80 -18.82
C ILE A 500 21.88 0.74 -18.80
N LEU A 501 22.47 1.33 -19.85
CA LEU A 501 22.60 2.78 -19.96
C LEU A 501 21.24 3.49 -19.91
N ILE A 502 20.27 2.99 -20.69
CA ILE A 502 18.90 3.53 -20.72
C ILE A 502 18.25 3.46 -19.35
N ASN A 503 18.31 2.30 -18.67
CA ASN A 503 17.73 2.15 -17.33
C ASN A 503 18.34 3.14 -16.33
N VAL A 504 19.65 3.39 -16.40
CA VAL A 504 20.33 4.36 -15.53
C VAL A 504 19.84 5.78 -15.82
N LEU A 505 19.69 6.14 -17.09
CA LEU A 505 19.20 7.45 -17.51
C LEU A 505 17.77 7.69 -17.04
N GLU A 506 16.88 6.74 -17.25
CA GLU A 506 15.48 6.83 -16.83
C GLU A 506 15.37 6.91 -15.29
N LEU A 507 16.22 6.20 -14.54
CA LEU A 507 16.30 6.34 -13.07
C LEU A 507 16.75 7.75 -12.65
N LYS A 508 17.77 8.31 -13.32
CA LYS A 508 18.25 9.67 -13.04
C LYS A 508 17.17 10.71 -13.36
N GLU A 509 16.51 10.59 -14.50
CA GLU A 509 15.39 11.44 -14.91
C GLU A 509 14.25 11.38 -13.89
N THR A 510 13.86 10.17 -13.48
CA THR A 510 12.81 9.99 -12.46
C THR A 510 13.17 10.67 -11.13
N ILE A 511 14.44 10.64 -10.72
CA ILE A 511 14.91 11.35 -9.52
C ILE A 511 14.79 12.87 -9.68
N ILE A 512 15.17 13.41 -10.85
CA ILE A 512 15.10 14.85 -11.14
C ILE A 512 13.64 15.33 -11.12
N GLU A 513 12.76 14.64 -11.83
CA GLU A 513 11.32 14.95 -11.83
C GLU A 513 10.73 14.87 -10.42
N SER A 514 11.07 13.83 -9.66
CA SER A 514 10.64 13.67 -8.27
C SER A 514 11.12 14.82 -7.38
N LYS A 515 12.33 15.36 -7.63
CA LYS A 515 12.85 16.54 -6.92
C LYS A 515 12.04 17.78 -7.26
N ASP A 516 11.69 17.98 -8.52
CA ASP A 516 10.91 19.15 -8.93
C ASP A 516 9.50 19.12 -8.35
N ILE A 517 8.83 17.97 -8.38
CA ILE A 517 7.54 17.76 -7.70
C ILE A 517 7.68 18.02 -6.20
N SER A 518 8.76 17.56 -5.57
CA SER A 518 8.99 17.79 -4.12
C SER A 518 9.05 19.28 -3.75
N LYS A 519 9.58 20.15 -4.62
CA LYS A 519 9.62 21.60 -4.38
C LYS A 519 8.21 22.20 -4.33
N VAL A 520 7.27 21.64 -5.11
CA VAL A 520 5.85 22.04 -5.09
C VAL A 520 5.19 21.55 -3.81
N ILE A 521 5.36 20.26 -3.49
CA ILE A 521 4.88 19.62 -2.23
C ILE A 521 5.28 20.42 -0.99
N TYR A 522 6.52 20.92 -0.93
CA TYR A 522 6.98 21.71 0.23
C TYR A 522 6.25 23.04 0.40
N LYS A 523 5.71 23.60 -0.69
CA LYS A 523 4.93 24.85 -0.71
C LYS A 523 3.44 24.63 -0.51
N THR A 524 2.88 23.51 -0.99
CA THR A 524 1.43 23.26 -1.03
C THR A 524 0.88 22.56 0.23
N LEU A 525 1.66 21.67 0.84
CA LEU A 525 1.36 21.06 2.17
C LEU A 525 1.77 21.96 3.33
#